data_AF-A0A1V9A5U6-F1
#
_entry.id   AF-A0A1V9A5U6-F1
#
_cell.length_a   1.000
_cell.length_b   1.000
_cell.length_c   1.000
_cell.angle_alpha   90.00
_cell.angle_beta   90.00
_cell.angle_gamma   90.00
#
_symmetry.space_group_name_H-M   'P 1'
#
loop_
_entity.id
_entity.type
_entity.pdbx_description
1 polymer ?
#
loop_
_entity_poly.entity_id
_entity_poly.type
_entity_poly.pdbx_seq_one_letter_code
_entity_poly.pdbx_strand_id
1 'polypeptide(L)'
;MSMFVIVQPSGGDGAEVVEPTPGVRQLIVGVGNAALSVQVPGRIGGPADAARFARGLSSAALDFAEWCEQQSFGRHRLGDSPRGGDPSASWPTEGGS
;
A
#
# COMPACT_ATOMS: atom_id res chain seq x y z
N MET A 1 0.20 -17.52 22.30
CA MET A 1 -0.85 -17.08 21.35
C MET A 1 -0.46 -15.72 20.82
N SER A 2 -0.26 -15.58 19.51
CA SER A 2 -0.05 -14.28 18.87
C SER A 2 -1.41 -13.64 18.57
N MET A 3 -1.53 -12.35 18.83
CA MET A 3 -2.67 -11.53 18.40
C MET A 3 -2.31 -10.90 17.06
N PHE A 4 -3.20 -10.98 16.08
CA PHE A 4 -3.06 -10.31 14.79
C PHE A 4 -4.16 -9.27 14.64
N VAL A 5 -3.78 -8.08 14.15
CA VAL A 5 -4.71 -7.04 13.73
C VAL A 5 -4.66 -7.00 12.20
N ILE A 6 -5.80 -7.20 11.55
CA ILE A 6 -5.93 -7.14 10.09
C ILE A 6 -6.46 -5.75 9.73
N VAL A 7 -5.72 -5.06 8.86
CA VAL A 7 -6.05 -3.71 8.38
C VAL A 7 -6.29 -3.78 6.89
N GLN A 8 -7.42 -3.22 6.42
CA GLN A 8 -7.73 -3.04 5.01
C GLN A 8 -7.90 -1.54 4.73
N PRO A 9 -6.86 -0.86 4.22
CA PRO A 9 -6.88 0.58 4.01
C PRO A 9 -7.90 1.00 2.96
N SER A 10 -8.46 2.18 3.17
CA SER A 10 -9.39 2.88 2.30
C SER A 10 -8.91 4.31 2.04
N GLY A 11 -9.49 4.97 1.02
CA GLY A 11 -9.12 6.34 0.68
C GLY A 11 -9.39 7.29 1.84
N GLY A 12 -8.34 7.83 2.46
CA GLY A 12 -8.42 8.71 3.63
C GLY A 12 -7.74 8.16 4.88
N ASP A 13 -7.37 6.88 4.89
CA ASP A 13 -6.59 6.29 5.98
C ASP A 13 -5.14 6.77 5.94
N GLY A 14 -4.49 6.85 7.09
CA GLY A 14 -3.16 7.44 7.20
C GLY A 14 -2.49 7.18 8.54
N ALA A 15 -1.25 7.65 8.67
CA ALA A 15 -0.49 7.58 9.89
C ALA A 15 0.08 8.95 10.26
N GLU A 16 0.03 9.30 11.55
CA GLU A 16 0.52 10.56 12.07
C GLU A 16 1.19 10.39 13.43
N VAL A 17 2.10 11.32 13.75
CA VAL A 17 2.69 11.41 15.09
C VAL A 17 1.93 12.46 15.87
N VAL A 18 1.40 12.06 17.01
CA VAL A 18 0.66 12.93 17.94
C VAL A 18 1.39 13.03 19.28
N GLU A 19 1.08 14.09 20.01
CA GLU A 19 1.59 14.33 21.36
C GLU A 19 0.40 14.49 22.33
N PRO A 20 -0.23 13.37 22.76
CA PRO A 20 -1.42 13.40 23.61
C PRO A 20 -1.17 14.03 24.99
N THR A 21 0.09 14.06 25.42
CA THR A 21 0.52 14.71 26.66
C THR A 21 1.89 15.33 26.40
N PRO A 22 2.20 16.53 26.95
CA PRO A 22 3.49 17.17 26.71
C PRO A 22 4.67 16.23 26.97
N GLY A 23 5.54 16.07 25.96
CA GLY A 23 6.70 15.20 25.98
C GLY A 23 6.43 13.72 25.67
N VAL A 24 5.18 13.29 25.50
CA VAL A 24 4.82 11.91 25.17
C VAL A 24 4.36 11.84 23.72
N ARG A 25 5.21 11.30 22.84
CA ARG A 25 4.88 11.09 21.43
C ARG A 25 4.33 9.70 21.19
N GLN A 26 3.37 9.61 20.27
CA GLN A 26 2.79 8.35 19.83
C GLN A 26 2.61 8.37 18.31
N LEU A 27 2.83 7.23 17.67
CA LEU A 27 2.45 7.03 16.27
C LEU A 27 1.05 6.44 16.25
N ILE A 28 0.13 7.10 15.56
CA ILE A 28 -1.24 6.63 15.35
C ILE A 28 -1.39 6.27 13.88
N VAL A 29 -1.97 5.12 13.61
CA VAL A 29 -2.47 4.74 12.29
C VAL A 29 -3.98 4.74 12.36
N GLY A 30 -4.62 5.68 11.67
CA GLY A 30 -6.08 5.77 11.54
C GLY A 30 -6.55 4.92 10.37
N VAL A 31 -7.51 4.02 10.62
CA VAL A 31 -8.12 3.15 9.61
C VAL A 31 -9.62 3.11 9.84
N GLY A 32 -10.38 3.90 9.06
CA GLY A 32 -11.82 4.08 9.25
C GLY A 32 -12.16 4.51 10.69
N ASN A 33 -12.87 3.65 11.42
CA ASN A 33 -13.25 3.88 12.83
C ASN A 33 -12.29 3.23 13.84
N ALA A 34 -11.17 2.66 13.39
CA ALA A 34 -10.17 2.03 14.23
C ALA A 34 -8.86 2.81 14.23
N ALA A 35 -8.11 2.72 15.32
CA ALA A 35 -6.78 3.30 15.42
C ALA A 35 -5.81 2.29 16.02
N LEU A 36 -4.62 2.17 15.43
CA LEU A 36 -3.48 1.47 16.02
C LEU A 36 -2.55 2.52 16.62
N SER A 37 -2.22 2.39 17.90
CA SER A 37 -1.27 3.27 18.59
C SER A 37 0.02 2.54 18.93
N VAL A 38 1.15 3.13 18.57
CA VAL A 38 2.48 2.72 19.01
C VAL A 38 2.98 3.73 20.03
N GLN A 39 3.11 3.27 21.27
CA GLN A 39 3.48 4.11 22.41
C GLN A 39 4.96 3.96 22.75
N VAL A 40 5.59 5.06 23.17
CA VAL A 40 6.95 5.02 23.71
C VAL A 40 6.91 4.43 25.12
N PRO A 41 7.63 3.33 25.41
CA PRO A 41 7.66 2.76 26.75
C PRO A 41 8.29 3.72 27.77
N GLY A 42 7.65 3.90 28.92
CA GLY A 42 8.13 4.75 30.02
C GLY A 42 9.28 4.15 30.84
N ARG A 43 10.32 3.62 30.19
CA ARG A 43 11.50 3.04 30.84
C ARG A 43 12.79 3.56 30.21
N ILE A 44 13.92 3.41 30.90
CA ILE A 44 15.25 3.70 30.34
C ILE A 44 15.45 2.86 29.06
N GLY A 45 15.89 3.53 27.98
CA GLY A 45 16.04 2.91 26.65
C GLY A 45 14.75 2.83 25.82
N GLY A 46 13.59 3.11 26.41
CA GLY A 46 12.29 3.08 25.74
C GLY A 46 12.24 3.89 24.44
N PRO A 47 12.71 5.16 24.41
CA PRO A 47 12.77 5.95 23.18
C PRO A 47 13.65 5.33 22.08
N ALA A 48 14.78 4.72 22.43
CA ALA A 48 15.67 4.08 21.46
C ALA A 48 15.03 2.82 20.87
N ASP A 49 14.35 2.02 21.70
CA ASP A 49 13.60 0.84 21.26
C ASP A 49 12.42 1.24 20.35
N ALA A 50 11.66 2.27 20.75
CA ALA A 50 10.56 2.81 19.94
C ALA A 50 11.05 3.34 18.59
N ALA A 51 12.19 4.04 18.56
CA ALA A 51 12.80 4.51 17.32
C ALA A 51 13.25 3.37 16.41
N ARG A 52 13.85 2.30 16.97
CA ARG A 52 14.24 1.11 16.20
C ARG A 52 13.01 0.41 15.62
N PHE A 53 11.96 0.24 16.43
CA PHE A 53 10.70 -0.34 15.98
C PHE A 53 10.06 0.47 14.86
N ALA A 54 9.92 1.79 15.04
CA ALA A 54 9.29 2.67 14.06
C ALA A 54 10.04 2.67 12.71
N ARG A 55 11.38 2.64 12.73
CA ARG A 55 12.18 2.51 11.49
C ARG A 55 11.95 1.18 10.79
N GLY A 56 11.93 0.07 11.53
CA GLY A 56 11.65 -1.25 10.97
C GLY A 56 10.26 -1.32 10.35
N LEU A 57 9.25 -0.80 11.06
CA LEU A 57 7.88 -0.71 10.57
C LEU A 57 7.78 0.14 9.29
N SER A 58 8.42 1.32 9.27
CA SER A 58 8.44 2.19 8.10
C SER A 58 9.09 1.53 6.90
N SER A 59 10.22 0.85 7.08
CA SER A 59 10.90 0.14 5.99
C SER A 59 10.01 -0.96 5.40
N ALA A 60 9.43 -1.81 6.25
CA ALA A 60 8.55 -2.88 5.80
C ALA A 60 7.27 -2.35 5.12
N ALA A 61 6.72 -1.23 5.62
CA ALA A 61 5.56 -0.59 5.00
C ALA A 61 5.89 -0.01 3.61
N LEU A 62 7.08 0.56 3.43
CA LEU A 62 7.55 1.05 2.13
C LEU A 62 7.71 -0.11 1.13
N ASP A 63 8.39 -1.19 1.52
CA ASP A 63 8.55 -2.37 0.66
C ASP A 63 7.18 -2.94 0.23
N PHE A 64 6.21 -2.96 1.14
CA PHE A 64 4.84 -3.40 0.84
C PHE A 64 4.10 -2.42 -0.09
N ALA A 65 4.27 -1.12 0.09
CA ALA A 65 3.68 -0.10 -0.78
C ALA A 65 4.22 -0.21 -2.21
N GLU A 66 5.54 -0.34 -2.38
CA GLU A 66 6.18 -0.54 -3.68
C GLU A 66 5.63 -1.78 -4.40
N TRP A 67 5.41 -2.87 -3.67
CA TRP A 67 4.78 -4.06 -4.24
C TRP A 67 3.33 -3.79 -4.68
N CYS A 68 2.53 -3.10 -3.87
CA CYS A 68 1.14 -2.75 -4.21
C CYS A 68 1.06 -1.88 -5.47
N GLU A 69 1.97 -0.92 -5.61
CA GLU A 69 2.08 -0.07 -6.80
C GLU A 69 2.41 -0.90 -8.04
N GLN A 70 3.40 -1.80 -7.96
CA GLN A 70 3.75 -2.71 -9.05
C GLN A 70 2.55 -3.58 -9.49
N GLN A 71 1.76 -4.11 -8.54
CA GLN A 71 0.56 -4.87 -8.87
C GLN A 71 -0.51 -4.00 -9.55
N SER A 72 -0.65 -2.76 -9.09
CA SER A 72 -1.60 -1.79 -9.67
C SER A 72 -1.23 -1.45 -11.12
N PHE A 73 0.06 -1.20 -11.40
CA PHE A 73 0.56 -0.97 -12.75
C PHE A 73 0.50 -2.21 -13.65
N GLY A 74 0.78 -3.41 -13.09
CA GLY A 74 0.68 -4.68 -13.82
C GLY A 74 -0.75 -5.00 -14.26
N ARG A 75 -1.75 -4.63 -13.46
CA ARG A 75 -3.17 -4.78 -13.79
C ARG A 75 -3.63 -3.82 -14.91
N HIS A 76 -3.01 -2.65 -15.03
CA HIS A 76 -3.23 -1.76 -16.18
C HIS A 76 -2.60 -2.28 -17.48
N ARG A 77 -1.48 -3.02 -17.44
CA ARG A 77 -0.87 -3.62 -18.65
C ARG A 77 -1.66 -4.79 -19.24
N LEU A 78 -2.46 -5.50 -18.45
CA LEU A 78 -3.32 -6.59 -18.93
C LEU A 78 -4.72 -6.14 -19.37
N GLY A 79 -5.11 -4.89 -19.06
CA GLY A 79 -6.39 -4.30 -19.45
C GLY A 79 -6.42 -3.70 -20.87
N ASP A 80 -5.24 -3.41 -21.43
CA ASP A 80 -5.06 -2.89 -22.80
C ASP A 80 -4.53 -4.00 -23.73
N SER A 81 -5.25 -5.12 -23.79
CA SER A 81 -5.17 -5.97 -24.99
C SER A 81 -6.13 -5.37 -26.00
N PRO A 82 -5.68 -4.86 -27.16
CA PRO A 82 -6.60 -4.45 -28.21
C PRO A 82 -7.39 -5.69 -28.63
N ARG A 83 -8.66 -5.69 -28.23
CA ARG A 83 -9.65 -6.66 -28.66
C ARG A 83 -9.65 -6.64 -30.19
N GLY A 84 -9.30 -7.77 -30.79
CA GLY A 84 -9.14 -7.89 -32.23
C GLY A 84 -10.36 -7.48 -33.04
N GLY A 85 -10.06 -6.94 -34.21
CA GLY A 85 -10.90 -6.81 -35.40
C GLY A 85 -10.00 -6.14 -36.46
N ASP A 86 -9.70 -6.68 -37.62
CA ASP A 86 -10.26 -7.77 -38.41
C ASP A 86 -9.25 -8.00 -39.57
N PRO A 87 -8.69 -9.19 -39.84
CA PRO A 87 -7.91 -9.42 -41.07
C PRO A 87 -8.87 -9.74 -42.22
N SER A 88 -9.74 -8.79 -42.58
CA SER A 88 -10.69 -8.94 -43.68
C SER A 88 -10.64 -7.72 -44.61
N ALA A 89 -9.58 -7.67 -45.40
CA ALA A 89 -9.48 -7.00 -46.70
C ALA A 89 -8.01 -7.13 -47.14
N SER A 90 -7.63 -8.08 -47.98
CA SER A 90 -7.86 -7.95 -49.42
C SER A 90 -7.37 -9.22 -50.12
N TRP A 91 -8.28 -9.94 -50.76
CA TRP A 91 -7.94 -10.87 -51.84
C TRP A 91 -8.25 -10.15 -53.16
N PRO A 92 -7.32 -10.04 -54.12
CA PRO A 92 -7.70 -9.72 -55.48
C PRO A 92 -8.26 -10.99 -56.12
N THR A 93 -9.54 -10.98 -56.49
CA THR A 93 -10.12 -11.99 -57.39
C THR A 93 -9.55 -11.80 -58.79
N GLU A 94 -8.85 -12.82 -59.28
CA GLU A 94 -8.59 -13.00 -60.72
C GLU A 94 -9.91 -13.29 -61.46
N GLY A 95 -10.08 -12.69 -62.64
CA GLY A 95 -10.88 -13.27 -63.72
C GLY A 95 -11.95 -12.38 -64.39
N GLY A 96 -11.66 -11.94 -65.62
CA GLY A 96 -12.55 -12.14 -66.76
C GLY A 96 -13.42 -10.98 -67.27
N SER A 97 -12.98 -10.34 -68.36
CA SER A 97 -13.71 -10.22 -69.64
C SER A 97 -12.78 -9.71 -70.74
#